data_AF-A0A8S3DGN0-F1
#
_entry.id   AF-A0A8S3DGN0-F1
#
_cell.length_a   1.000
_cell.length_b   1.000
_cell.length_c   1.000
_cell.angle_alpha   90.00
_cell.angle_beta   90.00
_cell.angle_gamma   90.00
#
_symmetry.space_group_name_H-M   'P 1'
#
loop_
_entity.id
_entity.type
_entity.pdbx_description
1 polymer ?
#
loop_
_entity_poly.entity_id
_entity_poly.type
_entity_poly.pdbx_seq_one_letter_code
_entity_poly.pdbx_strand_id
1 'polypeptide(L)' 'MSVHLSPCFRDVQIGDVVTIGECRPLCKTVRFNVLKVAKASG' A
#
# COMPACT_ATOMS: atom_id res chain seq x y z
N MET A 1 0.08 1.42 10.67
CA MET A 1 1.14 0.60 10.04
C MET A 1 1.70 1.38 8.87
N SER A 2 3.02 1.42 8.67
CA SER A 2 3.66 2.16 7.57
C SER A 2 3.99 1.20 6.42
N VAL A 3 3.60 1.56 5.19
CA VAL A 3 3.72 0.72 4.00
C VAL A 3 4.26 1.57 2.86
N HIS A 4 5.11 0.98 2.02
CA HIS A 4 5.55 1.62 0.78
C HIS A 4 4.44 1.55 -0.28
N LEU A 5 4.15 2.66 -0.95
CA LEU A 5 3.17 2.76 -2.02
C LEU A 5 3.88 3.13 -3.32
N SER A 6 3.84 2.23 -4.30
CA SER A 6 4.46 2.45 -5.60
C SER A 6 3.71 3.53 -6.40
N PRO A 7 4.41 4.45 -7.09
CA PRO A 7 3.78 5.44 -7.99
C PRO A 7 2.94 4.84 -9.12
N CYS A 8 3.05 3.52 -9.38
CA CYS A 8 2.17 2.81 -10.31
C CYS A 8 0.68 2.92 -9.90
N PHE A 9 0.39 3.09 -8.61
CA PHE A 9 -0.96 3.29 -8.10
C PHE A 9 -1.24 4.80 -7.94
N ARG A 10 -1.81 5.42 -8.98
CA ARG A 10 -1.98 6.89 -9.04
C ARG A 10 -3.20 7.42 -8.28
N ASP A 11 -4.28 6.65 -8.24
CA ASP A 11 -5.59 7.12 -7.76
C ASP A 11 -5.96 6.58 -6.37
N VAL A 12 -4.99 6.36 -5.48
CA VAL A 12 -5.30 5.84 -4.14
C VAL A 12 -5.91 6.92 -3.27
N GLN A 13 -7.08 6.62 -2.68
CA GLN A 13 -7.81 7.54 -1.82
C GLN A 13 -8.00 6.97 -0.42
N ILE A 14 -8.33 7.87 0.52
CA ILE A 14 -8.67 7.49 1.88
C ILE A 14 -9.97 6.68 1.83
N GLY A 15 -9.96 5.49 2.43
CA GLY A 15 -11.09 4.55 2.41
C GLY A 15 -10.84 3.34 1.50
N ASP A 16 -9.88 3.41 0.57
CA ASP A 16 -9.51 2.27 -0.26
C ASP A 16 -8.94 1.11 0.58
N VAL A 17 -9.30 -0.11 0.18
CA VAL A 17 -8.79 -1.32 0.82
C VAL A 17 -7.57 -1.80 0.04
N VAL A 18 -6.41 -1.84 0.70
CA VAL A 18 -5.16 -2.27 0.07
C VAL A 18 -4.73 -3.65 0.54
N THR A 19 -4.35 -4.51 -0.41
CA THR A 19 -3.68 -5.77 -0.12
C THR A 19 -2.18 -5.50 0.00
N ILE A 20 -1.63 -5.82 1.16
CA ILE A 20 -0.24 -5.56 1.51
C ILE A 20 0.49 -6.90 1.63
N GLY A 21 1.72 -6.96 1.13
CA GLY A 21 2.62 -8.10 1.32
C GLY A 21 3.81 -7.72 2.21
N GLU A 22 4.22 -8.65 3.08
CA GLU A 22 5.48 -8.52 3.82
C GLU A 22 6.67 -8.67 2.87
N CYS A 23 7.70 -7.87 3.08
CA CYS A 23 8.93 -7.90 2.32
C CYS A 23 10.14 -7.64 3.23
N ARG A 24 11.35 -7.61 2.66
CA ARG A 24 12.55 -7.19 3.41
C ARG A 24 12.39 -5.77 3.97
N PRO A 25 13.11 -5.40 5.04
CA PRO A 25 13.08 -4.03 5.57
C PRO A 25 13.48 -3.02 4.49
N LEU A 26 12.58 -2.06 4.20
CA LEU A 26 12.83 -0.99 3.23
C LEU A 26 13.35 0.28 3.91
N CYS A 27 12.90 0.57 5.13
CA CYS A 27 13.42 1.64 5.97
C CYS A 27 13.12 1.34 7.45
N LYS A 28 13.33 2.32 8.35
CA LYS A 28 13.21 2.12 9.82
C LYS A 28 11.89 1.47 10.24
N THR A 29 10.79 1.79 9.56
CA THR A 29 9.44 1.36 9.95
C THR A 29 8.65 0.66 8.84
N VAL A 30 9.17 0.59 7.61
CA VAL A 30 8.47 -0.04 6.47
C VAL A 30 9.06 -1.40 6.17
N ARG A 31 8.24 -2.44 6.34
CA ARG A 31 8.53 -3.86 6.01
C ARG A 31 7.48 -4.45 5.07
N PHE A 32 6.71 -3.58 4.43
CA PHE A 32 5.51 -3.95 3.71
C PHE A 32 5.40 -3.13 2.42
N ASN A 33 4.87 -3.74 1.36
CA ASN A 33 4.59 -3.07 0.10
C ASN A 33 3.15 -3.31 -0.34
N VAL A 34 2.54 -2.32 -0.99
CA VAL A 34 1.21 -2.46 -1.60
C VAL A 34 1.30 -3.34 -2.84
N LEU A 35 0.50 -4.40 -2.88
CA LEU A 35 0.42 -5.34 -4.01
C LEU A 35 -0.81 -5.10 -4.89
N LYS A 36 -1.94 -4.71 -4.28
CA LYS A 36 -3.21 -4.46 -4.97
C LYS A 36 -4.01 -3.40 -4.22
N VAL A 37 -4.72 -2.56 -4.96
CA VAL A 37 -5.69 -1.59 -4.44
C VAL A 37 -7.09 -2.01 -4.87
N ALA A 38 -7.99 -2.21 -3.91
CA ALA A 38 -9.42 -2.36 -4.13
C ALA A 38 -10.08 -1.02 -3.79
N LYS A 39 -10.66 -0.37 -4.80
CA LYS A 39 -11.34 0.90 -4.60
C LYS A 39 -12.55 0.71 -3.71
N ALA A 40 -12.72 1.59 -2.72
CA ALA A 40 -13.99 1.68 -2.03
C ALA A 40 -15.05 2.13 -3.02
N SER A 41 -16.20 1.45 -3.04
CA SER A 41 -17.35 1.88 -3.84
C SER A 41 -17.81 3.25 -3.33
N GLY A 42 -17.58 4.29 -4.14
CA GLY A 42 -18.17 5.63 -4.00
C GLY A 42 -19.07 5.91 -5.18
#